data_AF-A0A2N2F5P4-F1
#
_entry.id   AF-A0A2N2F5P4-F1
#
_cell.length_a   1.000
_cell.length_b   1.000
_cell.length_c   1.000
_cell.angle_alpha   90.00
_cell.angle_beta   90.00
_cell.angle_gamma   90.00
#
_symmetry.space_group_name_H-M   'P 1'
#
loop_
_entity.id
_entity.type
_entity.pdbx_description
1 polymer ?
#
loop_
_entity_poly.entity_id
_entity_poly.type
_entity_poly.pdbx_seq_one_letter_code
_entity_poly.pdbx_strand_id
1 'polypeptide(L)'
;MKNTVGGFMRRITKYLLIPVFCGIITYAHEQLVPQTAHIPAGTRFTTPQQKSAEKETWIVVFVHGIMSVKPHLSAANFLRFMADDVQKTTYSKTIELMRQDPLFFQYQAMQEFGLKSIDLKDRTPGNASGALANVLSRITEQSYPTKQVDSHYYTFGWSGLLSVKQRYLDAKKLFIALEKEVLAFRARGINPKVKVIGYSHGGNVVLNLGAVSYEFPNSPLTIDEAIFWGMPVQKETDWCVNNPIFKKIYHFYSAADRVQKLDFFSFRRCLSGQVFKSRGAFALPKKLIQIQIKITRNATHTRKKQNQFEHTFDFTDPAVVSGKSHLLRDSSPGHAELWAFGWSEVHYRPTFALAPLPAIALIPFYMYILESIEQYTNPNDPIIIDVRPEHGLALVKNVKKRKFYSVFNFIQPDRFRELQELALTFKPENFSEELVEKHIQQAFTVAKKHYLDTWSKAPHRVRKRNLAKRRAAQKAMFEECTIK
;
A
#
# COMPACT_ATOMS: atom_id res chain seq x y z
N MET A 1 38.91 -12.17 -34.45
CA MET A 1 37.80 -11.27 -34.04
C MET A 1 37.03 -11.87 -32.87
N LYS A 2 37.56 -11.71 -31.66
CA LYS A 2 36.92 -12.05 -30.38
C LYS A 2 37.36 -10.97 -29.38
N ASN A 3 36.47 -10.62 -28.45
CA ASN A 3 36.65 -9.74 -27.28
C ASN A 3 36.28 -8.26 -27.46
N THR A 4 34.99 -7.94 -27.26
CA THR A 4 34.54 -6.56 -26.94
C THR A 4 33.16 -6.49 -26.27
N VAL A 5 32.83 -7.39 -25.33
CA VAL A 5 31.55 -7.31 -24.55
C VAL A 5 31.74 -7.36 -23.03
N GLY A 6 32.97 -7.52 -22.52
CA GLY A 6 33.25 -7.68 -21.08
C GLY A 6 33.22 -6.41 -20.22
N GLY A 7 33.19 -5.21 -20.82
CA GLY A 7 33.39 -3.94 -20.09
C GLY A 7 32.16 -3.40 -19.36
N PHE A 8 30.95 -3.65 -19.86
CA PHE A 8 29.75 -3.00 -19.34
C PHE A 8 29.20 -3.67 -18.06
N MET A 9 29.35 -4.99 -17.92
CA MET A 9 28.89 -5.76 -16.76
C MET A 9 29.72 -5.52 -15.48
N ARG A 10 31.03 -5.23 -15.59
CA ARG A 10 31.88 -4.97 -14.41
C ARG A 10 31.58 -3.65 -13.69
N ARG A 11 30.88 -2.71 -14.35
CA ARG A 11 30.45 -1.46 -13.70
C ARG A 11 29.19 -1.64 -12.85
N ILE A 12 28.28 -2.55 -13.20
CA ILE A 12 27.03 -2.77 -12.43
C ILE A 12 27.29 -3.56 -11.15
N THR A 13 28.23 -4.52 -11.14
CA THR A 13 28.55 -5.30 -9.95
C THR A 13 29.21 -4.47 -8.84
N LYS A 14 29.86 -3.35 -9.16
CA LYS A 14 30.44 -2.42 -8.15
C LYS A 14 29.40 -1.54 -7.43
N TYR A 15 28.16 -1.44 -7.93
CA TYR A 15 27.09 -0.68 -7.27
C TYR A 15 26.12 -1.54 -6.45
N LEU A 16 26.26 -2.87 -6.48
CA LEU A 16 25.43 -3.82 -5.73
C LEU A 16 26.09 -4.34 -4.43
N LEU A 17 27.34 -3.95 -4.16
CA LEU A 17 28.02 -4.12 -2.89
C LEU A 17 28.52 -2.75 -2.44
N ILE A 18 27.64 -1.97 -1.81
CA ILE A 18 28.04 -0.77 -1.08
C ILE A 18 28.39 -1.22 0.35
N PRO A 19 29.67 -1.14 0.78
CA PRO A 19 29.97 -1.11 2.20
C PRO A 19 29.43 0.22 2.74
N VAL A 20 28.59 0.14 3.76
CA VAL A 20 28.15 1.30 4.54
C VAL A 20 29.37 1.88 5.24
N PHE A 21 30.01 2.86 4.62
CA PHE A 21 31.02 3.68 5.26
C PHE A 21 30.31 4.77 6.08
N CYS A 22 30.44 4.67 7.40
CA CYS A 22 30.09 5.73 8.35
C CYS A 22 31.04 6.91 8.13
N GLY A 23 30.59 7.91 7.36
CA GLY A 23 31.18 9.24 7.38
C GLY A 23 30.63 10.02 8.57
N ILE A 24 31.50 10.28 9.55
CA ILE A 24 31.27 11.27 10.61
C ILE A 24 31.20 12.63 9.93
N ILE A 25 29.99 13.18 9.81
CA ILE A 25 29.77 14.59 9.49
C ILE A 25 29.57 15.31 10.83
N THR A 26 30.57 16.09 11.23
CA THR A 26 30.43 17.14 12.23
C THR A 26 29.48 18.20 11.68
N TYR A 27 28.22 18.13 12.10
CA TYR A 27 27.21 19.14 11.78
C TYR A 27 27.41 20.33 12.73
N ALA A 28 27.70 21.49 12.16
CA ALA A 28 27.69 22.75 12.88
C ALA A 28 26.29 22.97 13.46
N HIS A 29 26.24 23.06 14.79
CA HIS A 29 25.01 23.15 15.56
C HIS A 29 24.56 24.62 15.61
N GLU A 30 23.97 25.11 14.52
CA GLU A 30 23.29 26.41 14.52
C GLU A 30 21.99 26.24 15.32
N GLN A 31 22.01 26.71 16.58
CA GLN A 31 20.86 26.68 17.49
C GLN A 31 19.80 27.67 17.03
N LEU A 32 18.96 27.26 16.07
CA LEU A 32 17.61 27.81 15.95
C LEU A 32 16.77 27.17 17.04
N VAL A 33 16.71 27.84 18.20
CA VAL A 33 15.71 27.59 19.24
C VAL A 33 14.35 27.67 18.55
N PRO A 34 13.57 26.57 18.45
CA PRO A 34 12.21 26.66 17.96
C PRO A 34 11.46 27.54 18.95
N GLN A 35 10.82 28.60 18.46
CA GLN A 35 9.77 29.28 19.22
C GLN A 35 8.89 28.19 19.82
N THR A 36 8.82 28.17 21.15
CA THR A 36 7.96 27.28 21.92
C THR A 36 6.59 27.35 21.30
N ALA A 37 6.19 26.27 20.63
CA ALA A 37 4.83 26.10 20.19
C ALA A 37 4.02 25.97 21.47
N HIS A 38 3.55 27.10 22.01
CA HIS A 38 2.46 27.10 22.95
C HIS A 38 1.38 26.23 22.31
N ILE A 39 1.10 25.08 22.92
CA ILE A 39 -0.16 24.39 22.69
C ILE A 39 -1.20 25.45 22.99
N PRO A 40 -1.96 25.95 21.98
CA PRO A 40 -2.89 27.03 22.23
C PRO A 40 -3.79 26.59 23.38
N ALA A 41 -3.86 27.37 24.45
CA ALA A 41 -4.89 27.20 25.47
C ALA A 41 -6.24 27.24 24.72
N GLY A 42 -6.86 26.06 24.54
CA GLY A 42 -7.93 25.87 23.58
C GLY A 42 -7.70 24.81 22.51
N THR A 43 -6.87 23.78 22.73
CA THR A 43 -6.94 22.52 21.95
C THR A 43 -8.36 21.98 22.01
N ARG A 44 -9.20 22.38 21.05
CA ARG A 44 -10.59 21.95 20.98
C ARG A 44 -10.60 20.50 20.53
N PHE A 45 -11.05 19.62 21.42
CA PHE A 45 -11.58 18.32 20.98
C PHE A 45 -12.76 18.64 20.07
N THR A 46 -12.57 18.43 18.77
CA THR A 46 -13.61 18.68 17.79
C THR A 46 -14.46 17.44 17.70
N THR A 47 -15.69 17.52 18.19
CA THR A 47 -16.73 16.53 17.91
C THR A 47 -17.49 17.02 16.68
N PRO A 48 -17.53 16.24 15.58
CA PRO A 48 -18.27 16.64 14.37
C PRO A 48 -19.76 16.89 14.67
N GLN A 49 -20.32 17.97 14.11
CA GLN A 49 -21.76 18.29 14.23
C GLN A 49 -22.64 17.16 13.65
N GLN A 50 -23.66 16.74 14.40
CA GLN A 50 -24.62 15.70 14.00
C GLN A 50 -25.62 16.22 12.96
N LYS A 51 -25.64 15.61 11.77
CA LYS A 51 -26.73 15.67 10.80
C LYS A 51 -27.41 14.30 10.77
N SER A 52 -28.74 14.23 10.67
CA SER A 52 -29.48 12.94 10.63
C SER A 52 -28.93 12.06 9.51
N ALA A 53 -28.39 10.89 9.87
CA ALA A 53 -27.59 10.08 8.95
C ALA A 53 -28.48 9.28 8.01
N GLU A 54 -28.52 9.71 6.74
CA GLU A 54 -28.93 8.85 5.64
C GLU A 54 -28.02 7.60 5.64
N LYS A 55 -28.60 6.41 5.47
CA LYS A 55 -27.84 5.16 5.44
C LYS A 55 -26.94 5.16 4.21
N GLU A 56 -25.63 5.11 4.41
CA GLU A 56 -24.66 5.06 3.32
C GLU A 56 -24.24 3.62 3.01
N THR A 57 -24.47 3.17 1.78
CA THR A 57 -23.97 1.87 1.31
C THR A 57 -22.63 2.04 0.59
N TRP A 58 -21.64 1.22 0.93
CA TRP A 58 -20.29 1.24 0.37
C TRP A 58 -19.93 -0.11 -0.26
N ILE A 59 -19.33 -0.08 -1.44
CA ILE A 59 -18.57 -1.21 -2.01
C ILE A 59 -17.09 -0.93 -1.72
N VAL A 60 -16.45 -1.81 -0.93
CA VAL A 60 -15.05 -1.68 -0.49
C VAL A 60 -14.21 -2.79 -1.12
N VAL A 61 -13.29 -2.44 -2.01
CA VAL A 61 -12.48 -3.41 -2.76
C VAL A 61 -11.01 -3.34 -2.34
N PHE A 62 -10.45 -4.47 -1.90
CA PHE A 62 -9.03 -4.62 -1.63
C PHE A 62 -8.29 -5.16 -2.86
N VAL A 63 -7.23 -4.46 -3.28
CA VAL A 63 -6.35 -4.88 -4.37
C VAL A 63 -4.95 -5.11 -3.81
N HIS A 64 -4.58 -6.38 -3.67
CA HIS A 64 -3.32 -6.80 -3.05
C HIS A 64 -2.08 -6.39 -3.85
N GLY A 65 -0.91 -6.43 -3.21
CA GLY A 65 0.38 -6.18 -3.83
C GLY A 65 0.94 -7.37 -4.63
N ILE A 66 2.20 -7.30 -5.03
CA ILE A 66 2.89 -8.49 -5.56
C ILE A 66 3.21 -9.47 -4.41
N MET A 67 3.30 -10.76 -4.70
CA MET A 67 3.54 -11.78 -3.67
C MET A 67 5.01 -11.99 -3.37
N SER A 68 5.86 -12.11 -4.40
CA SER A 68 7.31 -12.24 -4.25
C SER A 68 8.02 -11.98 -5.59
N VAL A 69 9.24 -11.46 -5.52
CA VAL A 69 10.18 -11.39 -6.66
C VAL A 69 11.46 -12.18 -6.43
N LYS A 70 11.68 -12.64 -5.19
CA LYS A 70 12.96 -13.22 -4.72
C LYS A 70 13.53 -14.30 -5.66
N PRO A 71 12.77 -15.34 -6.09
CA PRO A 71 13.36 -16.41 -6.91
C PRO A 71 13.70 -15.99 -8.35
N HIS A 72 13.39 -14.75 -8.73
CA HIS A 72 13.49 -14.27 -10.10
C HIS A 72 14.48 -13.12 -10.29
N LEU A 73 15.17 -12.66 -9.25
CA LEU A 73 16.17 -11.58 -9.32
C LEU A 73 17.49 -12.02 -9.95
N SER A 74 17.45 -12.59 -11.15
CA SER A 74 18.65 -12.75 -11.99
C SER A 74 18.83 -11.52 -12.89
N ALA A 75 20.08 -11.17 -13.25
CA ALA A 75 20.35 -10.04 -14.15
C ALA A 75 19.61 -10.17 -15.51
N ALA A 76 19.46 -11.40 -16.01
CA ALA A 76 18.72 -11.68 -17.24
C ALA A 76 17.22 -11.39 -17.10
N ASN A 77 16.61 -11.77 -15.97
CA ASN A 77 15.22 -11.45 -15.69
C ASN A 77 15.02 -9.96 -15.41
N PHE A 78 15.97 -9.32 -14.71
CA PHE A 78 15.99 -7.87 -14.51
C PHE A 78 15.90 -7.10 -15.83
N LEU A 79 16.73 -7.44 -16.83
CA LEU A 79 16.66 -6.82 -18.15
C LEU A 79 15.33 -7.08 -18.87
N ARG A 80 14.69 -8.22 -18.63
CA ARG A 80 13.34 -8.52 -19.18
C ARG A 80 12.26 -7.70 -18.48
N PHE A 81 12.34 -7.54 -17.16
CA PHE A 81 11.45 -6.66 -16.40
C PHE A 81 11.55 -5.21 -16.89
N MET A 82 12.78 -4.70 -17.07
CA MET A 82 13.05 -3.38 -17.62
C MET A 82 12.58 -3.21 -19.07
N ALA A 83 12.32 -4.30 -19.78
CA ALA A 83 11.75 -4.29 -21.12
C ALA A 83 10.23 -4.57 -21.13
N ASP A 84 9.58 -4.72 -19.96
CA ASP A 84 8.17 -5.13 -19.81
C ASP A 84 7.85 -6.50 -20.45
N ASP A 85 8.86 -7.32 -20.77
CA ASP A 85 8.68 -8.65 -21.39
C ASP A 85 8.64 -9.74 -20.32
N VAL A 86 7.62 -9.65 -19.46
CA VAL A 86 7.41 -10.60 -18.36
C VAL A 86 6.59 -11.82 -18.79
N GLN A 87 5.84 -11.71 -19.88
CA GLN A 87 4.94 -12.77 -20.33
C GLN A 87 5.72 -13.98 -20.84
N LYS A 88 5.23 -15.18 -20.51
CA LYS A 88 5.81 -16.46 -20.93
C LYS A 88 7.24 -16.64 -20.40
N THR A 89 7.48 -16.19 -19.17
CA THR A 89 8.73 -16.40 -18.44
C THR A 89 8.50 -17.36 -17.28
N THR A 90 9.58 -17.91 -16.72
CA THR A 90 9.50 -18.65 -15.45
C THR A 90 8.90 -17.77 -14.34
N TYR A 91 9.21 -16.47 -14.32
CA TYR A 91 8.58 -15.52 -13.41
C TYR A 91 7.07 -15.49 -13.55
N SER A 92 6.55 -15.24 -14.76
CA SER A 92 5.09 -15.12 -14.92
C SER A 92 4.36 -16.39 -14.52
N LYS A 93 4.92 -17.57 -14.85
CA LYS A 93 4.31 -18.84 -14.48
C LYS A 93 4.43 -19.14 -13.00
N THR A 94 5.52 -18.73 -12.34
CA THR A 94 5.68 -18.88 -10.89
C THR A 94 4.63 -18.05 -10.15
N ILE A 95 4.45 -16.78 -10.54
CA ILE A 95 3.43 -15.91 -9.94
C ILE A 95 2.02 -16.46 -10.21
N GLU A 96 1.75 -16.94 -11.42
CA GLU A 96 0.46 -17.58 -11.74
C GLU A 96 0.17 -18.76 -10.80
N LEU A 97 1.15 -19.65 -10.59
CA LEU A 97 1.01 -20.79 -9.68
C LEU A 97 0.82 -20.34 -8.22
N MET A 98 1.60 -19.35 -7.77
CA MET A 98 1.44 -18.78 -6.42
C MET A 98 0.06 -18.13 -6.22
N ARG A 99 -0.50 -17.46 -7.25
CA ARG A 99 -1.83 -16.85 -7.18
C ARG A 99 -2.97 -17.88 -7.13
N GLN A 100 -2.70 -19.11 -7.56
CA GLN A 100 -3.64 -20.23 -7.47
C GLN A 100 -3.53 -20.99 -6.15
N ASP A 101 -2.49 -20.73 -5.37
CA ASP A 101 -2.22 -21.44 -4.12
C ASP A 101 -2.90 -20.74 -2.93
N PRO A 102 -3.89 -21.40 -2.28
CA PRO A 102 -4.65 -20.82 -1.17
C PRO A 102 -3.79 -20.44 0.03
N LEU A 103 -2.59 -21.02 0.20
CA LEU A 103 -1.68 -20.68 1.30
C LEU A 103 -1.44 -19.17 1.37
N PHE A 104 -1.28 -18.51 0.23
CA PHE A 104 -0.94 -17.10 0.22
C PHE A 104 -2.11 -16.17 0.54
N PHE A 105 -3.34 -16.69 0.55
CA PHE A 105 -4.54 -15.96 0.96
C PHE A 105 -4.62 -15.86 2.49
N GLN A 106 -3.85 -16.68 3.21
CA GLN A 106 -4.02 -16.88 4.65
C GLN A 106 -3.49 -15.76 5.55
N TYR A 107 -2.80 -14.77 5.00
CA TYR A 107 -2.16 -13.71 5.78
C TYR A 107 -2.37 -12.29 5.24
N GLN A 108 -3.17 -12.12 4.19
CA GLN A 108 -3.44 -10.81 3.59
C GLN A 108 -4.82 -10.80 2.94
N ALA A 109 -5.42 -9.63 2.76
CA ALA A 109 -6.70 -9.49 2.06
C ALA A 109 -6.54 -9.77 0.56
N MET A 110 -6.70 -11.04 0.20
CA MET A 110 -6.49 -11.60 -1.13
C MET A 110 -7.30 -12.90 -1.26
N GLN A 111 -8.00 -13.08 -2.39
CA GLN A 111 -8.64 -14.33 -2.79
C GLN A 111 -8.19 -14.68 -4.23
N GLU A 112 -8.94 -15.53 -4.95
CA GLU A 112 -8.64 -15.90 -6.32
C GLU A 112 -8.79 -14.72 -7.31
N PHE A 113 -8.52 -14.96 -8.59
CA PHE A 113 -8.66 -13.96 -9.64
C PHE A 113 -10.08 -13.38 -9.77
N GLY A 114 -10.14 -12.10 -10.13
CA GLY A 114 -11.38 -11.36 -10.34
C GLY A 114 -11.90 -10.72 -9.05
N LEU A 115 -13.09 -10.13 -9.14
CA LEU A 115 -13.78 -9.52 -8.00
C LEU A 115 -14.47 -10.61 -7.18
N LYS A 116 -14.13 -10.73 -5.91
CA LYS A 116 -14.64 -11.76 -4.98
C LYS A 116 -15.21 -11.08 -3.75
N SER A 117 -16.44 -11.41 -3.38
CA SER A 117 -17.03 -10.94 -2.13
C SER A 117 -16.36 -11.59 -0.93
N ILE A 118 -16.28 -10.85 0.17
CA ILE A 118 -15.83 -11.33 1.48
C ILE A 118 -17.07 -11.56 2.34
N ASP A 119 -17.26 -12.79 2.81
CA ASP A 119 -18.26 -13.09 3.82
C ASP A 119 -17.71 -12.79 5.22
N LEU A 120 -18.33 -11.84 5.92
CA LEU A 120 -17.95 -11.47 7.29
C LEU A 120 -18.28 -12.56 8.32
N LYS A 121 -19.19 -13.49 7.99
CA LYS A 121 -19.59 -14.59 8.87
C LYS A 121 -18.61 -15.76 8.80
N ASP A 122 -17.86 -15.88 7.72
CA ASP A 122 -16.85 -16.93 7.57
C ASP A 122 -15.64 -16.63 8.46
N ARG A 123 -15.56 -17.35 9.58
CA ARG A 123 -14.47 -17.28 10.56
C ARG A 123 -13.46 -18.42 10.43
N THR A 124 -13.41 -19.08 9.28
CA THR A 124 -12.47 -20.17 9.04
C THR A 124 -11.02 -19.70 9.26
N PRO A 125 -10.18 -20.45 10.00
CA PRO A 125 -8.76 -20.16 10.13
C PRO A 125 -8.09 -20.00 8.75
N GLY A 126 -7.30 -18.95 8.59
CA GLY A 126 -6.72 -18.56 7.31
C GLY A 126 -7.62 -17.69 6.43
N ASN A 127 -8.84 -17.33 6.82
CA ASN A 127 -9.61 -16.32 6.10
C ASN A 127 -9.13 -14.89 6.45
N ALA A 128 -7.92 -14.50 6.02
CA ALA A 128 -7.36 -13.18 6.33
C ALA A 128 -8.17 -12.02 5.72
N SER A 129 -8.84 -12.24 4.59
CA SER A 129 -9.75 -11.25 4.00
C SER A 129 -10.95 -10.98 4.92
N GLY A 130 -11.58 -12.04 5.43
CA GLY A 130 -12.64 -11.96 6.44
C GLY A 130 -12.16 -11.32 7.74
N ALA A 131 -10.97 -11.68 8.20
CA ALA A 131 -10.36 -11.09 9.40
C ALA A 131 -10.21 -9.56 9.26
N LEU A 132 -9.63 -9.09 8.15
CA LEU A 132 -9.42 -7.67 7.92
C LEU A 132 -10.75 -6.91 7.81
N ALA A 133 -11.71 -7.46 7.05
CA ALA A 133 -13.01 -6.83 6.87
C ALA A 133 -13.81 -6.75 8.18
N ASN A 134 -13.71 -7.77 9.05
CA ASN A 134 -14.30 -7.74 10.39
C ASN A 134 -13.66 -6.64 11.26
N VAL A 135 -12.33 -6.56 11.32
CA VAL A 135 -11.62 -5.53 12.09
C VAL A 135 -11.96 -4.12 11.58
N LEU A 136 -11.97 -3.92 10.26
CA LEU A 136 -12.35 -2.64 9.65
C LEU A 136 -13.80 -2.24 10.00
N SER A 137 -14.73 -3.19 9.99
CA SER A 137 -16.12 -2.93 10.36
C SER A 137 -16.23 -2.44 11.81
N ARG A 138 -15.54 -3.10 12.74
CA ARG A 138 -15.50 -2.69 14.16
C ARG A 138 -14.90 -1.31 14.36
N ILE A 139 -13.80 -1.00 13.67
CA ILE A 139 -13.17 0.33 13.76
C ILE A 139 -14.06 1.40 13.10
N THR A 140 -14.80 1.05 12.06
CA THR A 140 -15.78 1.95 11.42
C THR A 140 -16.90 2.30 12.39
N GLU A 141 -17.51 1.31 13.05
CA GLU A 141 -18.54 1.51 14.08
C GLU A 141 -18.04 2.44 15.21
N GLN A 142 -16.80 2.25 15.65
CA GLN A 142 -16.18 3.08 16.69
C GLN A 142 -15.84 4.50 16.23
N SER A 143 -15.35 4.65 14.99
CA SER A 143 -14.93 5.95 14.44
C SER A 143 -16.13 6.80 14.01
N TYR A 144 -17.26 6.18 13.68
CA TYR A 144 -18.47 6.83 13.20
C TYR A 144 -19.73 6.33 13.91
N PRO A 145 -19.85 6.52 15.24
CA PRO A 145 -20.94 5.93 16.03
C PRO A 145 -22.34 6.43 15.62
N THR A 146 -22.41 7.55 14.91
CA THR A 146 -23.66 8.17 14.44
C THR A 146 -23.95 7.92 12.96
N LYS A 147 -22.99 7.42 12.18
CA LYS A 147 -23.20 7.13 10.75
C LYS A 147 -23.65 5.69 10.60
N GLN A 148 -24.79 5.47 9.93
CA GLN A 148 -25.17 4.13 9.50
C GLN A 148 -24.44 3.80 8.20
N VAL A 149 -23.39 2.99 8.30
CA VAL A 149 -22.57 2.57 7.16
C VAL A 149 -22.81 1.09 6.88
N ASP A 150 -23.30 0.79 5.68
CA ASP A 150 -23.51 -0.56 5.16
C ASP A 150 -22.41 -0.91 4.17
N SER A 151 -21.36 -1.60 4.63
CA SER A 151 -20.17 -1.91 3.82
C SER A 151 -20.21 -3.33 3.26
N HIS A 152 -20.05 -3.44 1.96
CA HIS A 152 -19.93 -4.69 1.21
C HIS A 152 -18.47 -4.84 0.78
N TYR A 153 -17.77 -5.83 1.33
CA TYR A 153 -16.33 -5.99 1.16
C TYR A 153 -16.01 -6.99 0.04
N TYR A 154 -14.98 -6.67 -0.74
CA TYR A 154 -14.50 -7.48 -1.84
C TYR A 154 -12.98 -7.51 -1.88
N THR A 155 -12.40 -8.56 -2.44
CA THR A 155 -11.04 -8.52 -2.98
C THR A 155 -11.07 -8.50 -4.50
N PHE A 156 -10.03 -7.95 -5.11
CA PHE A 156 -9.77 -8.14 -6.53
C PHE A 156 -8.43 -8.83 -6.74
N GLY A 157 -8.49 -10.10 -7.14
CA GLY A 157 -7.31 -10.86 -7.53
C GLY A 157 -6.84 -10.51 -8.93
N TRP A 158 -5.61 -10.03 -9.05
CA TRP A 158 -4.97 -9.69 -10.33
C TRP A 158 -3.72 -10.54 -10.57
N SER A 159 -3.08 -10.38 -11.74
CA SER A 159 -1.96 -11.23 -12.16
C SER A 159 -0.76 -11.23 -11.22
N GLY A 160 -0.57 -10.18 -10.42
CA GLY A 160 0.62 -9.99 -9.58
C GLY A 160 1.90 -9.69 -10.38
N LEU A 161 1.79 -9.50 -11.69
CA LEU A 161 2.96 -9.32 -12.57
C LEU A 161 3.47 -7.88 -12.54
N LEU A 162 4.79 -7.75 -12.44
CA LEU A 162 5.50 -6.48 -12.54
C LEU A 162 5.65 -6.01 -13.99
N SER A 163 4.51 -5.87 -14.68
CA SER A 163 4.43 -5.29 -16.01
C SER A 163 3.43 -4.15 -16.06
N VAL A 164 3.83 -3.01 -16.65
CA VAL A 164 2.94 -1.85 -16.83
C VAL A 164 1.76 -2.23 -17.69
N LYS A 165 2.03 -2.89 -18.82
CA LYS A 165 0.98 -3.40 -19.70
C LYS A 165 0.02 -4.33 -18.97
N GLN A 166 0.56 -5.28 -18.20
CA GLN A 166 -0.31 -6.22 -17.50
C GLN A 166 -1.15 -5.54 -16.41
N ARG A 167 -0.57 -4.58 -15.67
CA ARG A 167 -1.32 -3.79 -14.67
C ARG A 167 -2.46 -3.00 -15.31
N TYR A 168 -2.25 -2.43 -16.50
CA TYR A 168 -3.32 -1.79 -17.27
C TYR A 168 -4.43 -2.78 -17.65
N LEU A 169 -4.07 -3.95 -18.20
CA LEU A 169 -5.04 -4.97 -18.58
C LEU A 169 -5.83 -5.50 -17.37
N ASP A 170 -5.18 -5.65 -16.22
CA ASP A 170 -5.84 -6.07 -14.99
C ASP A 170 -6.71 -4.95 -14.40
N ALA A 171 -6.33 -3.68 -14.56
CA ALA A 171 -7.17 -2.53 -14.22
C ALA A 171 -8.44 -2.49 -15.10
N LYS A 172 -8.34 -2.85 -16.39
CA LYS A 172 -9.50 -2.98 -17.27
C LYS A 172 -10.46 -4.06 -16.81
N LYS A 173 -9.95 -5.21 -16.35
CA LYS A 173 -10.79 -6.27 -15.75
C LYS A 173 -11.45 -5.80 -14.45
N LEU A 174 -10.72 -5.08 -13.60
CA LEU A 174 -11.26 -4.49 -12.37
C LEU A 174 -12.40 -3.51 -12.69
N PHE A 175 -12.18 -2.61 -13.66
CA PHE A 175 -13.18 -1.64 -14.09
C PHE A 175 -14.50 -2.32 -14.49
N ILE A 176 -14.43 -3.29 -15.40
CA ILE A 176 -15.61 -4.01 -15.91
C ILE A 176 -16.33 -4.75 -14.79
N ALA A 177 -15.58 -5.45 -13.91
CA ALA A 177 -16.17 -6.18 -12.80
C ALA A 177 -16.84 -5.25 -11.79
N LEU A 178 -16.22 -4.11 -11.50
CA LEU A 178 -16.71 -3.13 -10.53
C LEU A 178 -17.94 -2.36 -11.06
N GLU A 179 -17.94 -1.98 -12.33
CA GLU A 179 -19.10 -1.39 -12.99
C GLU A 179 -20.30 -2.34 -12.93
N LYS A 180 -20.09 -3.62 -13.26
CA LYS A 180 -21.13 -4.65 -13.16
C LYS A 180 -21.72 -4.73 -11.74
N GLU A 181 -20.87 -4.70 -10.72
CA GLU A 181 -21.31 -4.75 -9.33
C GLU A 181 -22.12 -3.50 -8.94
N VAL A 182 -21.63 -2.30 -9.29
CA VAL A 182 -22.35 -1.03 -9.05
C VAL A 182 -23.73 -1.04 -9.72
N LEU A 183 -23.82 -1.51 -10.97
CA LEU A 183 -25.09 -1.64 -11.68
C LEU A 183 -26.04 -2.64 -11.00
N ALA A 184 -25.52 -3.73 -10.45
CA ALA A 184 -26.32 -4.71 -9.70
C ALA A 184 -26.90 -4.15 -8.39
N PHE A 185 -26.19 -3.24 -7.70
CA PHE A 185 -26.76 -2.49 -6.58
C PHE A 185 -27.82 -1.49 -7.04
N ARG A 186 -27.56 -0.74 -8.11
CA ARG A 186 -28.51 0.25 -8.65
C ARG A 186 -29.81 -0.38 -9.15
N ALA A 187 -29.73 -1.57 -9.74
CA ALA A 187 -30.92 -2.34 -10.13
C ALA A 187 -31.81 -2.73 -8.94
N ARG A 188 -31.26 -2.75 -7.71
CA ARG A 188 -31.99 -2.98 -6.46
C ARG A 188 -32.42 -1.68 -5.77
N GLY A 189 -32.30 -0.53 -6.44
CA GLY A 189 -32.61 0.78 -5.88
C GLY A 189 -31.56 1.32 -4.91
N ILE A 190 -30.37 0.69 -4.83
CA ILE A 190 -29.29 1.13 -3.95
C ILE A 190 -28.25 1.88 -4.78
N ASN A 191 -27.86 3.09 -4.38
CA ASN A 191 -26.78 3.83 -5.02
C ASN A 191 -25.50 3.76 -4.17
N PRO A 192 -24.62 2.77 -4.38
CA PRO A 192 -23.47 2.59 -3.52
C PRO A 192 -22.38 3.63 -3.83
N LYS A 193 -21.65 4.03 -2.79
CA LYS A 193 -20.34 4.66 -2.92
C LYS A 193 -19.27 3.59 -3.13
N VAL A 194 -18.21 3.92 -3.86
CA VAL A 194 -17.14 2.98 -4.21
C VAL A 194 -15.82 3.39 -3.59
N LYS A 195 -15.25 2.49 -2.79
CA LYS A 195 -13.93 2.63 -2.16
C LYS A 195 -13.01 1.54 -2.69
N VAL A 196 -11.89 1.93 -3.28
CA VAL A 196 -10.88 0.98 -3.79
C VAL A 196 -9.55 1.22 -3.08
N ILE A 197 -9.04 0.18 -2.45
CA ILE A 197 -7.85 0.20 -1.61
C ILE A 197 -6.78 -0.65 -2.28
N GLY A 198 -5.76 -0.01 -2.86
CA GLY A 198 -4.69 -0.70 -3.56
C GLY A 198 -3.38 -0.66 -2.77
N TYR A 199 -2.82 -1.83 -2.47
CA TYR A 199 -1.55 -1.97 -1.76
C TYR A 199 -0.38 -2.22 -2.71
N SER A 200 0.77 -1.57 -2.46
CA SER A 200 1.99 -1.76 -3.26
C SER A 200 1.68 -1.58 -4.76
N HIS A 201 2.07 -2.50 -5.64
CA HIS A 201 1.68 -2.44 -7.06
C HIS A 201 0.19 -2.69 -7.36
N GLY A 202 -0.58 -3.24 -6.41
CA GLY A 202 -2.04 -3.24 -6.49
C GLY A 202 -2.59 -1.80 -6.54
N GLY A 203 -1.95 -0.86 -5.85
CA GLY A 203 -2.22 0.58 -5.98
C GLY A 203 -2.04 1.07 -7.42
N ASN A 204 -1.03 0.57 -8.14
CA ASN A 204 -0.83 0.92 -9.54
C ASN A 204 -1.91 0.32 -10.45
N VAL A 205 -2.49 -0.83 -10.12
CA VAL A 205 -3.67 -1.37 -10.82
C VAL A 205 -4.87 -0.43 -10.61
N VAL A 206 -5.11 0.01 -9.37
CA VAL A 206 -6.19 0.95 -9.05
C VAL A 206 -5.99 2.30 -9.76
N LEU A 207 -4.77 2.84 -9.73
CA LEU A 207 -4.44 4.11 -10.38
C LEU A 207 -4.68 4.06 -11.91
N ASN A 208 -4.43 2.91 -12.55
CA ASN A 208 -4.71 2.70 -13.96
C ASN A 208 -6.21 2.73 -14.31
N LEU A 209 -7.13 2.66 -13.34
CA LEU A 209 -8.56 2.91 -13.62
C LEU A 209 -8.78 4.29 -14.25
N GLY A 210 -7.93 5.28 -13.93
CA GLY A 210 -7.94 6.58 -14.58
C GLY A 210 -7.71 6.48 -16.08
N ALA A 211 -6.67 5.77 -16.52
CA ALA A 211 -6.40 5.58 -17.95
C ALA A 211 -7.49 4.73 -18.63
N VAL A 212 -7.94 3.65 -17.98
CA VAL A 212 -8.99 2.76 -18.50
C VAL A 212 -10.31 3.51 -18.69
N SER A 213 -10.66 4.45 -17.82
CA SER A 213 -11.94 5.19 -17.89
C SER A 213 -12.18 5.87 -19.24
N TYR A 214 -11.13 6.29 -19.94
CA TYR A 214 -11.25 6.91 -21.26
C TYR A 214 -11.70 5.93 -22.35
N GLU A 215 -11.52 4.62 -22.15
CA GLU A 215 -12.07 3.60 -23.05
C GLU A 215 -13.58 3.38 -22.83
N PHE A 216 -14.14 3.86 -21.72
CA PHE A 216 -15.55 3.67 -21.34
C PHE A 216 -16.23 5.02 -21.02
N PRO A 217 -16.32 5.96 -21.98
CA PRO A 217 -16.80 7.32 -21.72
C PRO A 217 -18.25 7.40 -21.24
N ASN A 218 -19.07 6.38 -21.52
CA ASN A 218 -20.46 6.30 -21.10
C ASN A 218 -20.66 5.52 -19.79
N SER A 219 -19.58 5.05 -19.18
CA SER A 219 -19.66 4.32 -17.92
C SER A 219 -20.10 5.27 -16.80
N PRO A 220 -21.09 4.86 -15.98
CA PRO A 220 -21.48 5.65 -14.82
C PRO A 220 -20.65 5.32 -13.57
N LEU A 221 -19.55 4.56 -13.72
CA LEU A 221 -18.66 4.18 -12.64
C LEU A 221 -17.82 5.38 -12.19
N THR A 222 -17.89 5.70 -10.90
CA THR A 222 -16.99 6.63 -10.23
C THR A 222 -16.40 5.97 -9.00
N ILE A 223 -15.16 6.33 -8.65
CA ILE A 223 -14.50 5.91 -7.42
C ILE A 223 -14.58 7.07 -6.44
N ASP A 224 -15.44 6.94 -5.43
CA ASP A 224 -15.61 7.95 -4.38
C ASP A 224 -14.31 8.13 -3.59
N GLU A 225 -13.66 7.01 -3.22
CA GLU A 225 -12.40 7.03 -2.48
C GLU A 225 -11.39 6.02 -3.05
N ALA A 226 -10.28 6.52 -3.59
CA ALA A 226 -9.11 5.71 -3.94
C ALA A 226 -8.05 5.82 -2.84
N ILE A 227 -7.71 4.70 -2.21
CA ILE A 227 -6.69 4.63 -1.17
C ILE A 227 -5.47 3.88 -1.71
N PHE A 228 -4.36 4.58 -1.90
CA PHE A 228 -3.09 4.00 -2.29
C PHE A 228 -2.24 3.74 -1.05
N TRP A 229 -2.00 2.48 -0.74
CA TRP A 229 -1.36 2.07 0.50
C TRP A 229 0.03 1.50 0.23
N GLY A 230 1.09 2.18 0.65
CA GLY A 230 2.46 1.70 0.38
C GLY A 230 2.75 1.56 -1.12
N MET A 231 2.05 2.30 -1.98
CA MET A 231 2.19 2.22 -3.43
C MET A 231 3.48 2.93 -3.89
N PRO A 232 4.32 2.31 -4.73
CA PRO A 232 5.38 3.04 -5.41
C PRO A 232 4.77 3.97 -6.48
N VAL A 233 5.13 5.25 -6.45
CA VAL A 233 4.63 6.26 -7.40
C VAL A 233 5.45 6.19 -8.68
N GLN A 234 4.80 5.71 -9.74
CA GLN A 234 5.39 5.50 -11.06
C GLN A 234 5.06 6.67 -11.99
N LYS A 235 6.07 7.23 -12.66
CA LYS A 235 5.91 8.36 -13.60
C LYS A 235 4.98 8.07 -14.78
N GLU A 236 4.88 6.78 -15.12
CA GLU A 236 4.11 6.28 -16.25
C GLU A 236 2.60 6.45 -16.02
N THR A 237 2.16 6.44 -14.77
CA THR A 237 0.75 6.40 -14.37
C THR A 237 0.38 7.50 -13.38
N ASP A 238 1.34 8.23 -12.81
CA ASP A 238 1.04 9.22 -11.78
C ASP A 238 0.14 10.36 -12.25
N TRP A 239 0.08 10.63 -13.55
CA TRP A 239 -0.86 11.58 -14.15
C TRP A 239 -2.33 11.15 -13.99
N CYS A 240 -2.61 9.86 -13.82
CA CYS A 240 -3.96 9.33 -13.63
C CYS A 240 -4.64 9.86 -12.36
N VAL A 241 -3.90 10.41 -11.39
CA VAL A 241 -4.51 11.06 -10.20
C VAL A 241 -5.37 12.27 -10.57
N ASN A 242 -5.13 12.89 -11.74
CA ASN A 242 -5.96 13.98 -12.25
C ASN A 242 -7.27 13.51 -12.89
N ASN A 243 -7.41 12.21 -13.22
CA ASN A 243 -8.56 11.72 -13.96
C ASN A 243 -9.87 11.88 -13.15
N PRO A 244 -10.98 12.34 -13.75
CA PRO A 244 -12.26 12.57 -13.06
C PRO A 244 -12.92 11.34 -12.42
N ILE A 245 -12.55 10.12 -12.81
CA ILE A 245 -13.13 8.90 -12.21
C ILE A 245 -12.95 8.87 -10.69
N PHE A 246 -11.83 9.43 -10.19
CA PHE A 246 -11.55 9.53 -8.76
C PHE A 246 -12.13 10.81 -8.20
N LYS A 247 -13.05 10.73 -7.23
CA LYS A 247 -13.55 11.91 -6.51
C LYS A 247 -12.55 12.37 -5.45
N LYS A 248 -12.00 11.42 -4.68
CA LYS A 248 -11.01 11.68 -3.62
C LYS A 248 -9.90 10.62 -3.63
N ILE A 249 -8.67 11.05 -3.38
CA ILE A 249 -7.48 10.19 -3.43
C ILE A 249 -6.67 10.37 -2.15
N TYR A 250 -6.37 9.26 -1.48
CA TYR A 250 -5.54 9.22 -0.28
C TYR A 250 -4.31 8.36 -0.53
N HIS A 251 -3.13 8.96 -0.52
CA HIS A 251 -1.86 8.26 -0.73
C HIS A 251 -1.12 8.10 0.58
N PHE A 252 -1.17 6.89 1.15
CA PHE A 252 -0.52 6.53 2.39
C PHE A 252 0.86 5.89 2.14
N TYR A 253 1.84 6.33 2.90
CA TYR A 253 3.20 5.78 2.87
C TYR A 253 3.82 5.72 4.27
N SER A 254 4.88 4.93 4.45
CA SER A 254 5.63 4.86 5.70
C SER A 254 7.11 5.15 5.46
N ALA A 255 7.72 5.98 6.30
CA ALA A 255 9.16 6.25 6.18
C ALA A 255 10.03 4.99 6.37
N ALA A 256 9.51 3.98 7.08
CA ALA A 256 10.15 2.69 7.30
C ALA A 256 9.95 1.70 6.12
N ASP A 257 9.05 1.99 5.19
CA ASP A 257 8.89 1.19 3.97
C ASP A 257 10.00 1.51 2.96
N ARG A 258 10.94 0.56 2.83
CA ARG A 258 12.05 0.65 1.87
C ARG A 258 11.65 0.18 0.47
N VAL A 259 10.61 -0.64 0.33
CA VAL A 259 10.23 -1.27 -0.95
C VAL A 259 9.74 -0.22 -1.93
N GLN A 260 8.94 0.76 -1.47
CA GLN A 260 8.46 1.86 -2.31
C GLN A 260 9.63 2.59 -3.01
N LYS A 261 10.73 2.86 -2.29
CA LYS A 261 11.89 3.58 -2.83
C LYS A 261 12.75 2.72 -3.76
N LEU A 262 12.75 1.42 -3.53
CA LEU A 262 13.55 0.43 -4.26
C LEU A 262 12.82 -0.13 -5.48
N ASP A 263 11.60 0.33 -5.79
CA ASP A 263 10.92 -0.04 -7.03
C ASP A 263 11.71 0.49 -8.23
N PHE A 264 12.52 -0.40 -8.80
CA PHE A 264 13.30 -0.22 -10.02
C PHE A 264 12.50 -0.56 -11.29
N PHE A 265 11.20 -0.85 -11.17
CA PHE A 265 10.33 -1.20 -12.29
C PHE A 265 9.62 0.02 -12.90
N SER A 266 10.11 1.24 -12.61
CA SER A 266 9.74 2.45 -13.36
C SER A 266 10.67 2.58 -14.57
N PHE A 267 10.11 2.79 -15.75
CA PHE A 267 10.80 2.78 -17.04
C PHE A 267 11.36 4.17 -17.39
N ARG A 268 10.77 5.24 -16.83
CA ARG A 268 11.17 6.65 -17.04
C ARG A 268 12.06 7.21 -15.93
N ARG A 269 12.29 6.46 -14.86
CA ARG A 269 13.25 6.73 -13.78
C ARG A 269 13.76 5.40 -13.24
N CYS A 270 15.06 5.27 -13.00
CA CYS A 270 15.61 4.05 -12.38
C CYS A 270 15.03 3.73 -10.99
N LEU A 271 14.31 4.67 -10.34
CA LEU A 271 13.68 4.51 -9.04
C LEU A 271 12.33 5.22 -8.99
N SER A 272 11.33 4.56 -8.39
CA SER A 272 10.02 5.15 -8.12
C SER A 272 10.06 6.19 -6.99
N GLY A 273 9.01 7.01 -6.88
CA GLY A 273 8.82 7.93 -5.77
C GLY A 273 7.99 7.31 -4.64
N GLN A 274 8.25 7.72 -3.40
CA GLN A 274 7.36 7.40 -2.28
C GLN A 274 6.13 8.34 -2.20
N VAL A 275 6.24 9.52 -2.80
CA VAL A 275 5.20 10.57 -2.83
C VAL A 275 5.05 11.11 -4.24
N PHE A 276 3.83 11.54 -4.57
CA PHE A 276 3.54 12.33 -5.75
C PHE A 276 4.20 13.71 -5.64
N LYS A 277 4.73 14.20 -6.77
CA LYS A 277 5.37 15.51 -6.85
C LYS A 277 4.91 16.24 -8.11
N SER A 278 4.53 17.50 -7.94
CA SER A 278 4.34 18.43 -9.05
C SER A 278 5.63 18.55 -9.88
N ARG A 279 5.51 18.67 -11.20
CA ARG A 279 6.65 18.84 -12.12
C ARG A 279 6.19 19.51 -13.42
N GLY A 280 6.92 20.50 -13.94
CA GLY A 280 6.59 21.14 -15.22
C GLY A 280 5.09 21.49 -15.31
N ALA A 281 4.42 20.98 -16.35
CA ALA A 281 2.97 21.14 -16.57
C ALA A 281 2.07 20.21 -15.72
N PHE A 282 2.64 19.28 -14.94
CA PHE A 282 1.88 18.39 -14.06
C PHE A 282 1.74 19.00 -12.66
N ALA A 283 0.56 19.55 -12.40
CA ALA A 283 0.13 19.94 -11.06
C ALA A 283 -0.60 18.78 -10.36
N LEU A 284 -0.37 18.65 -9.05
CA LEU A 284 -1.14 17.71 -8.23
C LEU A 284 -2.54 18.25 -7.97
N PRO A 285 -3.59 17.41 -8.10
CA PRO A 285 -4.96 17.88 -7.94
C PRO A 285 -5.32 18.05 -6.46
N LYS A 286 -6.24 18.98 -6.16
CA LYS A 286 -6.69 19.27 -4.78
C LYS A 286 -7.30 18.05 -4.07
N LYS A 287 -7.88 17.12 -4.83
CA LYS A 287 -8.46 15.87 -4.31
C LYS A 287 -7.44 14.83 -3.83
N LEU A 288 -6.14 15.07 -4.07
CA LEU A 288 -5.06 14.21 -3.60
C LEU A 288 -4.58 14.67 -2.22
N ILE A 289 -4.64 13.78 -1.24
CA ILE A 289 -4.04 13.97 0.08
C ILE A 289 -2.92 12.94 0.24
N GLN A 290 -1.75 13.38 0.71
CA GLN A 290 -0.60 12.53 0.94
C GLN A 290 -0.34 12.39 2.44
N ILE A 291 -0.27 11.15 2.92
CA ILE A 291 -0.26 10.82 4.35
C ILE A 291 0.94 9.92 4.64
N GLN A 292 1.83 10.40 5.51
CA GLN A 292 2.81 9.57 6.15
C GLN A 292 2.20 8.91 7.39
N ILE A 293 2.20 7.59 7.41
CA ILE A 293 1.88 6.82 8.61
C ILE A 293 3.12 6.76 9.48
N LYS A 294 2.98 7.17 10.72
CA LYS A 294 3.96 6.95 11.77
C LYS A 294 3.28 6.20 12.91
N ILE A 295 3.99 5.24 13.49
CA ILE A 295 3.53 4.55 14.68
C ILE A 295 4.61 4.69 15.72
N THR A 296 4.27 5.23 16.88
CA THR A 296 5.21 5.43 17.97
C THR A 296 4.80 4.59 19.16
N ARG A 297 5.76 3.91 19.77
CA ARG A 297 5.59 3.11 20.98
C ARG A 297 6.54 3.58 22.07
N ASN A 298 6.29 3.21 23.32
CA ASN A 298 7.21 3.54 24.39
C ASN A 298 8.46 2.66 24.33
N ALA A 299 9.58 3.21 24.77
CA ALA A 299 10.77 2.42 25.01
C ALA A 299 10.52 1.43 26.17
N THR A 300 11.16 0.27 26.13
CA THR A 300 10.94 -0.80 27.12
C THR A 300 11.19 -0.35 28.56
N HIS A 301 12.17 0.53 28.78
CA HIS A 301 12.48 1.06 30.12
C HIS A 301 11.45 2.08 30.59
N THR A 302 10.88 2.88 29.68
CA THR A 302 9.83 3.87 29.95
C THR A 302 8.57 3.20 30.48
N ARG A 303 8.17 2.06 29.90
CA ARG A 303 7.00 1.29 30.36
C ARG A 303 7.08 0.82 31.81
N LYS A 304 8.28 0.74 32.38
CA LYS A 304 8.51 0.26 33.75
C LYS A 304 8.52 1.39 34.79
N LYS A 305 8.57 2.66 34.36
CA LYS A 305 8.74 3.82 35.23
C LYS A 305 7.60 4.80 35.00
N GLN A 306 6.68 4.87 35.95
CA GLN A 306 5.42 5.65 35.85
C GLN A 306 5.67 7.11 35.47
N ASN A 307 6.60 7.78 36.15
CA ASN A 307 7.02 9.15 35.88
C ASN A 307 7.60 9.35 34.46
N GLN A 308 8.32 8.35 33.93
CA GLN A 308 8.80 8.42 32.54
C GLN A 308 7.67 8.20 31.53
N PHE A 309 6.73 7.31 31.86
CA PHE A 309 5.54 7.09 31.06
C PHE A 309 4.65 8.33 31.02
N GLU A 310 4.42 9.00 32.15
CA GLU A 310 3.65 10.26 32.19
C GLU A 310 4.29 11.34 31.32
N HIS A 311 5.62 11.44 31.31
CA HIS A 311 6.35 12.38 30.46
C HIS A 311 6.14 12.12 28.95
N THR A 312 5.74 10.93 28.51
CA THR A 312 5.45 10.70 27.08
C THR A 312 4.15 11.35 26.60
N PHE A 313 3.34 11.89 27.54
CA PHE A 313 2.15 12.70 27.28
C PHE A 313 2.42 14.21 27.35
N ASP A 314 3.63 14.62 27.69
CA ASP A 314 3.99 16.05 27.72
C ASP A 314 4.15 16.57 26.29
N PHE A 315 3.06 17.07 25.71
CA PHE A 315 3.07 17.68 24.39
C PHE A 315 3.70 19.08 24.37
N THR A 316 4.10 19.63 25.52
CA THR A 316 4.89 20.86 25.56
C THR A 316 6.35 20.57 25.20
N ASP A 317 6.82 19.33 25.40
CA ASP A 317 8.14 18.86 24.94
C ASP A 317 8.13 18.60 23.41
N PRO A 318 8.89 19.37 22.62
CA PRO A 318 9.02 19.16 21.18
C PRO A 318 9.60 17.78 20.81
N ALA A 319 10.41 17.18 21.68
CA ALA A 319 10.96 15.84 21.48
C ALA A 319 9.87 14.77 21.59
N VAL A 320 8.91 14.93 22.51
CA VAL A 320 7.73 14.07 22.61
C VAL A 320 6.84 14.26 21.39
N VAL A 321 6.48 15.48 20.99
CA VAL A 321 5.61 15.74 19.82
C VAL A 321 6.20 15.23 18.51
N SER A 322 7.51 15.45 18.31
CA SER A 322 8.22 14.94 17.14
C SER A 322 8.36 13.41 17.15
N GLY A 323 8.28 12.79 18.33
CA GLY A 323 8.55 11.38 18.56
C GLY A 323 10.05 11.05 18.48
N LYS A 324 10.90 12.01 18.87
CA LYS A 324 12.36 11.89 18.95
C LYS A 324 12.88 11.77 20.39
N SER A 325 12.01 11.90 21.40
CA SER A 325 12.36 11.66 22.79
C SER A 325 12.94 10.25 22.96
N HIS A 326 13.96 10.10 23.82
CA HIS A 326 14.58 8.82 24.13
C HIS A 326 13.61 7.82 24.79
N LEU A 327 12.50 8.33 25.34
CA LEU A 327 11.39 7.59 25.92
C LEU A 327 10.50 6.90 24.87
N LEU A 328 10.62 7.33 23.61
CA LEU A 328 9.81 6.87 22.50
C LEU A 328 10.64 6.06 21.50
N ARG A 329 9.99 5.13 20.81
CA ARG A 329 10.57 4.32 19.75
C ARG A 329 9.69 4.39 18.52
N ASP A 330 10.33 4.61 17.38
CA ASP A 330 9.68 4.51 16.08
C ASP A 330 9.34 3.05 15.80
N SER A 331 8.05 2.78 15.64
CA SER A 331 7.47 1.49 15.26
C SER A 331 6.71 1.62 13.93
N SER A 332 7.03 2.61 13.10
CA SER A 332 6.38 2.82 11.79
C SER A 332 6.48 1.56 10.92
N PRO A 333 5.42 1.20 10.19
CA PRO A 333 5.34 -0.10 9.52
C PRO A 333 6.32 -0.21 8.36
N GLY A 334 6.97 -1.37 8.24
CA GLY A 334 7.64 -1.79 7.01
C GLY A 334 6.62 -2.23 5.95
N HIS A 335 7.10 -2.69 4.78
CA HIS A 335 6.21 -3.05 3.68
C HIS A 335 5.21 -4.15 4.08
N ALA A 336 5.68 -5.26 4.67
CA ALA A 336 4.80 -6.35 5.11
C ALA A 336 3.75 -5.87 6.14
N GLU A 337 4.17 -5.14 7.17
CA GLU A 337 3.30 -4.65 8.25
C GLU A 337 2.25 -3.63 7.80
N LEU A 338 2.43 -3.03 6.62
CA LEU A 338 1.39 -2.19 6.03
C LEU A 338 0.14 -3.01 5.70
N TRP A 339 0.27 -4.29 5.29
CA TRP A 339 -0.82 -5.04 4.65
C TRP A 339 -1.06 -6.45 5.20
N ALA A 340 0.00 -7.18 5.53
CA ALA A 340 -0.06 -8.57 5.98
C ALA A 340 -0.27 -8.65 7.49
N PHE A 341 -1.03 -9.64 7.94
CA PHE A 341 -1.12 -9.96 9.37
C PHE A 341 0.19 -10.53 9.92
N GLY A 342 0.43 -10.25 11.19
CA GLY A 342 1.66 -10.64 11.89
C GLY A 342 1.81 -12.11 12.23
N TRP A 343 0.85 -12.95 11.84
CA TRP A 343 1.04 -14.41 11.84
C TRP A 343 1.78 -14.90 10.59
N SER A 344 2.03 -14.04 9.60
CA SER A 344 3.06 -14.27 8.61
C SER A 344 4.40 -13.80 9.17
N GLU A 345 5.28 -14.73 9.53
CA GLU A 345 6.60 -14.40 10.10
C GLU A 345 7.53 -13.71 9.08
N VAL A 346 7.19 -13.76 7.79
CA VAL A 346 8.01 -13.24 6.69
C VAL A 346 8.07 -11.71 6.75
N HIS A 347 9.16 -11.18 7.31
CA HIS A 347 9.46 -9.75 7.48
C HIS A 347 8.49 -8.95 8.36
N TYR A 348 7.73 -9.61 9.22
CA TYR A 348 6.87 -8.95 10.19
C TYR A 348 7.57 -8.86 11.54
N ARG A 349 7.72 -7.66 12.13
CA ARG A 349 8.44 -7.54 13.39
C ARG A 349 7.54 -8.00 14.56
N PRO A 350 7.98 -8.94 15.40
CA PRO A 350 7.21 -9.33 16.59
C PRO A 350 6.98 -8.17 17.57
N THR A 351 7.85 -7.14 17.51
CA THR A 351 7.77 -5.95 18.36
C THR A 351 6.99 -4.79 17.73
N PHE A 352 6.33 -5.02 16.59
CA PHE A 352 5.49 -4.01 15.94
C PHE A 352 4.29 -3.65 16.81
N ALA A 353 4.05 -2.36 17.03
CA ALA A 353 3.08 -1.89 18.02
C ALA A 353 1.62 -2.25 17.72
N LEU A 354 1.27 -2.59 16.48
CA LEU A 354 -0.08 -3.04 16.14
C LEU A 354 -0.21 -4.56 16.01
N ALA A 355 0.89 -5.32 16.19
CA ALA A 355 0.88 -6.77 15.97
C ALA A 355 -0.28 -7.46 16.72
N PRO A 356 -1.01 -8.40 16.09
CA PRO A 356 -0.80 -8.95 14.75
C PRO A 356 -1.50 -8.15 13.64
N LEU A 357 -2.17 -7.04 13.94
CA LEU A 357 -2.92 -6.27 12.96
C LEU A 357 -1.99 -5.54 11.98
N PRO A 358 -2.24 -5.60 10.66
CA PRO A 358 -1.56 -4.73 9.71
C PRO A 358 -2.03 -3.29 9.89
N ALA A 359 -1.19 -2.33 9.53
CA ALA A 359 -1.53 -0.90 9.65
C ALA A 359 -2.77 -0.51 8.81
N ILE A 360 -3.06 -1.23 7.72
CA ILE A 360 -4.27 -1.03 6.89
C ILE A 360 -5.57 -1.22 7.69
N ALA A 361 -5.55 -2.04 8.74
CA ALA A 361 -6.71 -2.25 9.60
C ALA A 361 -7.21 -0.93 10.24
N LEU A 362 -6.34 0.08 10.37
CA LEU A 362 -6.70 1.37 10.93
C LEU A 362 -7.24 2.37 9.89
N ILE A 363 -7.51 1.97 8.64
CA ILE A 363 -8.08 2.86 7.61
C ILE A 363 -9.27 3.68 8.13
N PRO A 364 -10.32 3.10 8.74
CA PRO A 364 -11.51 3.87 9.10
C PRO A 364 -11.18 4.98 10.10
N PHE A 365 -10.25 4.71 11.02
CA PHE A 365 -9.72 5.70 11.96
C PHE A 365 -8.92 6.80 11.26
N TYR A 366 -8.04 6.45 10.30
CA TYR A 366 -7.33 7.44 9.50
C TYR A 366 -8.28 8.32 8.71
N MET A 367 -9.32 7.73 8.10
CA MET A 367 -10.33 8.48 7.35
C MET A 367 -11.09 9.45 8.26
N TYR A 368 -11.42 9.03 9.48
CA TYR A 368 -12.09 9.89 10.47
C TYR A 368 -11.25 11.12 10.82
N ILE A 369 -9.94 10.92 11.03
CA ILE A 369 -8.99 12.01 11.23
C ILE A 369 -8.98 12.93 10.02
N LEU A 370 -8.88 12.37 8.81
CA LEU A 370 -8.75 13.13 7.56
C LEU A 370 -9.97 14.00 7.26
N GLU A 371 -11.19 13.49 7.49
CA GLU A 371 -12.43 14.28 7.42
C GLU A 371 -12.39 15.49 8.36
N SER A 372 -11.83 15.32 9.56
CA SER A 372 -11.77 16.38 10.59
C SER A 372 -10.72 17.46 10.29
N ILE A 373 -9.74 17.19 9.43
CA ILE A 373 -8.63 18.12 9.11
C ILE A 373 -8.59 18.53 7.64
N GLU A 374 -9.59 18.17 6.84
CA GLU A 374 -9.56 18.29 5.37
C GLU A 374 -9.12 19.69 4.89
N GLN A 375 -9.65 20.74 5.52
CA GLN A 375 -9.33 22.15 5.25
C GLN A 375 -7.84 22.52 5.40
N TYR A 376 -7.07 21.71 6.11
CA TYR A 376 -5.64 21.92 6.34
C TYR A 376 -4.75 21.09 5.41
N THR A 377 -5.33 20.25 4.56
CA THR A 377 -4.59 19.37 3.67
C THR A 377 -4.18 20.09 2.38
N ASN A 378 -3.00 19.74 1.86
CA ASN A 378 -2.51 20.23 0.58
C ASN A 378 -1.74 19.10 -0.12
N PRO A 379 -2.03 18.82 -1.40
CA PRO A 379 -1.35 17.74 -2.14
C PRO A 379 0.17 17.87 -2.16
N ASN A 380 0.73 19.08 -2.06
CA ASN A 380 2.18 19.32 -2.08
C ASN A 380 2.84 19.24 -0.69
N ASP A 381 2.06 19.23 0.38
CA ASP A 381 2.55 19.24 1.77
C ASP A 381 1.98 18.02 2.52
N PRO A 382 2.67 16.86 2.47
CA PRO A 382 2.21 15.67 3.17
C PRO A 382 2.06 15.92 4.67
N ILE A 383 1.08 15.25 5.24
CA ILE A 383 0.83 15.23 6.69
C ILE A 383 1.37 13.93 7.29
N ILE A 384 1.67 13.94 8.58
CA ILE A 384 1.99 12.75 9.37
C ILE A 384 0.82 12.49 10.30
N ILE A 385 0.30 11.27 10.26
CA ILE A 385 -0.56 10.74 11.31
C ILE A 385 0.30 9.79 12.15
N ASP A 386 0.61 10.20 13.38
CA ASP A 386 1.47 9.51 14.33
C ASP A 386 0.61 8.82 15.40
N VAL A 387 0.28 7.55 15.19
CA VAL A 387 -0.55 6.74 16.09
C VAL A 387 0.29 6.23 17.26
N ARG A 388 -0.23 6.38 18.48
CA ARG A 388 0.38 5.93 19.73
C ARG A 388 -0.57 4.99 20.47
N PRO A 389 -0.59 3.69 20.10
CA PRO A 389 -1.56 2.74 20.64
C PRO A 389 -1.53 2.64 22.17
N GLU A 390 -0.33 2.63 22.77
CA GLU A 390 -0.13 2.56 24.22
C GLU A 390 -0.71 3.77 24.98
N HIS A 391 -0.93 4.88 24.29
CA HIS A 391 -1.49 6.10 24.87
C HIS A 391 -2.95 6.31 24.49
N GLY A 392 -3.54 5.46 23.65
CA GLY A 392 -4.89 5.68 23.14
C GLY A 392 -5.04 7.01 22.39
N LEU A 393 -4.00 7.47 21.68
CA LEU A 393 -4.07 8.72 20.90
C LEU A 393 -3.33 8.69 19.57
N ALA A 394 -3.64 9.66 18.71
CA ALA A 394 -2.92 9.93 17.47
C ALA A 394 -2.64 11.43 17.33
N LEU A 395 -1.47 11.77 16.78
CA LEU A 395 -1.07 13.15 16.51
C LEU A 395 -1.07 13.43 15.02
N VAL A 396 -1.59 14.60 14.63
CA VAL A 396 -1.51 15.07 13.24
C VAL A 396 -0.56 16.25 13.14
N LYS A 397 0.44 16.15 12.26
CA LYS A 397 1.45 17.20 12.04
C LYS A 397 1.81 17.35 10.56
N ASN A 398 2.25 18.53 10.16
CA ASN A 398 2.78 18.75 8.81
C ASN A 398 4.22 18.23 8.71
N VAL A 399 4.56 17.48 7.65
CA VAL A 399 5.93 16.95 7.46
C VAL A 399 6.97 18.07 7.38
N LYS A 400 6.68 19.15 6.64
CA LYS A 400 7.66 20.21 6.32
C LYS A 400 7.62 21.36 7.32
N LYS A 401 6.41 21.88 7.56
CA LYS A 401 6.20 23.12 8.32
C LYS A 401 6.39 22.95 9.82
N ARG A 402 6.61 21.72 10.29
CA ARG A 402 6.62 21.33 11.72
C ARG A 402 5.38 21.82 12.49
N LYS A 403 4.31 22.19 11.77
CA LYS A 403 3.06 22.67 12.34
C LYS A 403 2.31 21.48 12.92
N PHE A 404 2.04 21.56 14.21
CA PHE A 404 1.16 20.63 14.92
C PHE A 404 -0.29 21.05 14.64
N TYR A 405 -1.11 20.11 14.19
CA TYR A 405 -2.51 20.39 13.88
C TYR A 405 -3.42 20.05 15.06
N SER A 406 -3.43 18.79 15.49
CA SER A 406 -4.41 18.31 16.47
C SER A 406 -3.98 16.98 17.11
N VAL A 407 -4.58 16.69 18.26
CA VAL A 407 -4.57 15.38 18.93
C VAL A 407 -5.94 14.73 18.71
N PHE A 408 -5.95 13.45 18.40
CA PHE A 408 -7.17 12.64 18.32
C PHE A 408 -7.09 11.50 19.33
N ASN A 409 -8.23 11.18 19.95
CA ASN A 409 -8.35 9.95 20.72
C ASN A 409 -8.29 8.78 19.73
N PHE A 410 -7.37 7.85 19.96
CA PHE A 410 -7.32 6.58 19.26
C PHE A 410 -8.20 5.57 20.01
N ILE A 411 -8.32 4.38 19.44
CA ILE A 411 -8.98 3.23 20.05
C ILE A 411 -8.34 2.99 21.42
N GLN A 412 -9.18 2.88 22.45
CA GLN A 412 -8.71 2.63 23.81
C GLN A 412 -7.92 1.31 23.88
N PRO A 413 -6.86 1.21 24.70
CA PRO A 413 -5.98 0.04 24.72
C PRO A 413 -6.71 -1.30 24.87
N ASP A 414 -7.73 -1.38 25.73
CA ASP A 414 -8.49 -2.61 25.94
C ASP A 414 -9.32 -2.98 24.70
N ARG A 415 -9.97 -2.00 24.07
CA ARG A 415 -10.70 -2.21 22.80
C ARG A 415 -9.75 -2.57 21.66
N PHE A 416 -8.54 -2.02 21.66
CA PHE A 416 -7.53 -2.38 20.67
C PHE A 416 -7.07 -3.84 20.86
N ARG A 417 -6.95 -4.29 22.12
CA ARG A 417 -6.67 -5.71 22.44
C ARG A 417 -7.78 -6.63 21.95
N GLU A 418 -9.05 -6.27 22.14
CA GLU A 418 -10.18 -7.03 21.59
C GLU A 418 -10.10 -7.18 20.06
N LEU A 419 -9.65 -6.15 19.33
CA LEU A 419 -9.44 -6.23 17.88
C LEU A 419 -8.27 -7.15 17.50
N GLN A 420 -7.20 -7.15 18.30
CA GLN A 420 -6.07 -8.07 18.13
C GLN A 420 -6.51 -9.52 18.36
N GLU A 421 -7.27 -9.77 19.43
CA GLU A 421 -7.85 -11.08 19.76
C GLU A 421 -8.81 -11.56 18.67
N LEU A 422 -9.68 -10.68 18.16
CA LEU A 422 -10.55 -10.97 17.04
C LEU A 422 -9.76 -11.42 15.80
N ALA A 423 -8.68 -10.73 15.46
CA ALA A 423 -7.85 -11.14 14.32
C ALA A 423 -7.19 -12.50 14.56
N LEU A 424 -6.76 -12.78 15.79
CA LEU A 424 -6.13 -14.07 16.14
C LEU A 424 -7.09 -15.26 16.00
N THR A 425 -8.41 -15.07 16.05
CA THR A 425 -9.35 -16.18 15.80
C THR A 425 -9.31 -16.68 14.35
N PHE A 426 -8.74 -15.90 13.43
CA PHE A 426 -8.55 -16.27 12.03
C PHE A 426 -7.13 -16.77 11.76
N LYS A 427 -6.26 -16.84 12.77
CA LYS A 427 -4.88 -17.28 12.59
C LYS A 427 -4.87 -18.74 12.10
N PRO A 428 -4.24 -19.05 10.97
CA PRO A 428 -4.08 -20.44 10.52
C PRO A 428 -3.21 -21.25 11.51
N GLU A 429 -3.57 -22.51 11.76
CA GLU A 429 -2.92 -23.36 12.78
C GLU A 429 -1.45 -23.69 12.45
N ASN A 430 -1.17 -23.99 11.18
CA ASN A 430 0.13 -24.54 10.74
C ASN A 430 0.85 -23.63 9.75
N PHE A 431 0.82 -22.32 9.98
CA PHE A 431 1.45 -21.35 9.09
C PHE A 431 2.83 -20.94 9.60
N SER A 432 3.85 -21.08 8.76
CA SER A 432 5.24 -20.69 9.07
C SER A 432 5.94 -20.07 7.85
N GLU A 433 7.01 -19.31 8.08
CA GLU A 433 7.86 -18.79 6.99
C GLU A 433 8.43 -19.92 6.13
N GLU A 434 8.83 -21.04 6.75
CA GLU A 434 9.35 -22.21 6.07
C GLU A 434 8.33 -22.82 5.10
N LEU A 435 7.05 -22.88 5.50
CA LEU A 435 5.97 -23.36 4.65
C LEU A 435 5.77 -22.44 3.44
N VAL A 436 5.78 -21.13 3.66
CA VAL A 436 5.66 -20.13 2.57
C VAL A 436 6.81 -20.27 1.58
N GLU A 437 8.06 -20.35 2.05
CA GLU A 437 9.23 -20.48 1.18
C GLU A 437 9.21 -21.82 0.41
N LYS A 438 8.78 -22.90 1.06
CA LYS A 438 8.58 -24.21 0.40
C LYS A 438 7.61 -24.10 -0.78
N HIS A 439 6.46 -23.45 -0.60
CA HIS A 439 5.47 -23.28 -1.66
C HIS A 439 5.97 -22.36 -2.78
N ILE A 440 6.69 -21.28 -2.46
CA ILE A 440 7.37 -20.44 -3.45
C ILE A 440 8.34 -21.27 -4.30
N GLN A 441 9.16 -22.10 -3.65
CA GLN A 441 10.17 -22.90 -4.34
C GLN A 441 9.56 -24.04 -5.18
N GLN A 442 8.46 -24.63 -4.72
CA GLN A 442 7.69 -25.60 -5.50
C GLN A 442 7.10 -24.95 -6.76
N ALA A 443 6.44 -23.80 -6.62
CA ALA A 443 5.91 -23.02 -7.74
C ALA A 443 7.02 -22.67 -8.74
N PHE A 444 8.18 -22.23 -8.25
CA PHE A 444 9.35 -21.91 -9.06
C PHE A 444 9.84 -23.14 -9.85
N THR A 445 9.97 -24.28 -9.19
CA THR A 445 10.46 -25.54 -9.80
C THR A 445 9.52 -26.01 -10.91
N VAL A 446 8.21 -26.00 -10.66
CA VAL A 446 7.18 -26.35 -11.65
C VAL A 446 7.20 -25.38 -12.84
N ALA A 447 7.28 -24.07 -12.57
CA ALA A 447 7.35 -23.05 -13.61
C ALA A 447 8.61 -23.17 -14.48
N LYS A 448 9.76 -23.54 -13.86
CA LYS A 448 11.02 -23.76 -14.57
C LYS A 448 10.92 -24.95 -15.52
N LYS A 449 10.38 -26.07 -15.04
CA LYS A 449 10.11 -27.27 -15.86
C LYS A 449 9.20 -26.93 -17.03
N HIS A 450 8.05 -26.30 -16.77
CA HIS A 450 7.12 -25.87 -17.81
C HIS A 450 7.79 -25.00 -18.88
N TYR A 451 8.62 -24.04 -18.48
CA TYR A 451 9.35 -23.19 -19.42
C TYR A 451 10.37 -23.96 -20.27
N LEU A 452 11.07 -24.94 -19.68
CA LEU A 452 11.97 -25.82 -20.43
C LEU A 452 11.19 -26.65 -21.46
N ASP A 453 10.08 -27.25 -21.07
CA ASP A 453 9.30 -28.13 -21.95
C ASP A 453 8.64 -27.38 -23.12
N THR A 454 8.13 -26.17 -22.88
CA THR A 454 7.35 -25.42 -23.89
C THR A 454 8.18 -24.41 -24.69
N TRP A 455 9.11 -23.69 -24.06
CA TRP A 455 9.79 -22.55 -24.69
C TRP A 455 11.23 -22.83 -25.08
N SER A 456 11.95 -23.66 -24.30
CA SER A 456 13.36 -23.95 -24.58
C SER A 456 13.58 -24.80 -25.83
N LYS A 457 12.52 -25.40 -26.39
CA LYS A 457 12.55 -26.17 -27.64
C LYS A 457 12.25 -25.33 -28.89
N ALA A 458 11.70 -24.11 -28.75
CA ALA A 458 11.41 -23.27 -29.92
C ALA A 458 12.71 -22.79 -30.60
N PRO A 459 12.85 -22.85 -31.94
CA PRO A 459 14.06 -22.42 -32.64
C PRO A 459 14.45 -20.97 -32.31
N HIS A 460 15.75 -20.69 -32.17
CA HIS A 460 16.26 -19.35 -31.81
C HIS A 460 15.71 -18.23 -32.73
N ARG A 461 15.60 -18.49 -34.03
CA ARG A 461 15.03 -17.54 -35.00
C ARG A 461 13.57 -17.18 -34.68
N VAL A 462 12.75 -18.16 -34.28
CA VAL A 462 11.35 -17.95 -33.87
C VAL A 462 11.28 -17.08 -32.62
N ARG A 463 12.15 -17.34 -31.63
CA ARG A 463 12.22 -16.52 -30.41
C ARG A 463 12.59 -15.07 -30.72
N LYS A 464 13.61 -14.84 -31.56
CA LYS A 464 14.03 -13.49 -31.96
C LYS A 464 12.92 -12.74 -32.71
N ARG A 465 12.23 -13.41 -33.65
CA ARG A 465 11.10 -12.84 -34.39
C ARG A 465 9.93 -12.47 -33.46
N ASN A 466 9.59 -13.36 -32.52
CA ASN A 466 8.52 -13.12 -31.55
C ASN A 466 8.85 -11.96 -30.60
N LEU A 467 10.10 -11.87 -30.14
CA LEU A 467 10.56 -10.76 -29.30
C LEU A 467 10.50 -9.42 -30.05
N ALA A 468 10.92 -9.39 -31.32
CA ALA A 468 10.84 -8.18 -32.15
C ALA A 468 9.38 -7.73 -32.34
N LYS A 469 8.45 -8.66 -32.64
CA LYS A 469 7.02 -8.36 -32.75
C LYS A 469 6.44 -7.78 -31.45
N ARG A 470 6.81 -8.34 -30.29
CA ARG A 470 6.36 -7.83 -28.99
C ARG A 470 6.85 -6.41 -28.72
N ARG A 471 8.13 -6.14 -28.96
CA ARG A 471 8.71 -4.80 -28.79
C ARG A 471 8.06 -3.77 -29.69
N ALA A 472 7.76 -4.13 -30.93
CA ALA A 472 7.04 -3.24 -31.86
C ALA A 472 5.62 -2.93 -31.33
N ALA A 473 4.86 -3.95 -30.91
CA ALA A 473 3.53 -3.75 -30.34
C ALA A 473 3.55 -2.93 -29.05
N GLN A 474 4.56 -3.11 -28.21
CA GLN A 474 4.73 -2.34 -26.98
C GLN A 474 5.04 -0.87 -27.26
N LYS A 475 5.92 -0.60 -28.24
CA LYS A 475 6.22 0.77 -28.66
C LYS A 475 4.97 1.50 -29.16
N ALA A 476 4.18 0.84 -30.02
CA ALA A 476 2.93 1.40 -30.54
C ALA A 476 1.92 1.74 -29.43
N MET A 477 1.74 0.83 -28.45
CA MET A 477 0.84 1.05 -27.31
C MET A 477 1.30 2.22 -26.44
N PHE A 478 2.60 2.38 -26.20
CA PHE A 478 3.12 3.53 -25.46
C PHE A 478 2.92 4.84 -26.23
N GLU A 479 3.15 4.85 -27.53
CA GLU A 479 2.91 6.04 -28.37
C GLU A 479 1.45 6.46 -28.32
N GLU A 480 0.51 5.51 -28.41
CA GLU A 480 -0.93 5.78 -28.31
C GLU A 480 -1.35 6.32 -26.94
N CYS A 481 -0.78 5.79 -25.85
CA CYS A 481 -1.06 6.26 -24.49
C CYS A 481 -0.37 7.58 -24.12
N THR A 482 0.62 8.07 -24.89
CA THR A 482 1.33 9.34 -24.58
C THR A 482 0.81 10.52 -25.40
N ILE A 483 0.07 10.25 -26.48
CA ILE A 483 -0.50 11.28 -27.36
C ILE A 483 -1.87 11.78 -26.83
N LYS A 484 -2.50 11.04 -25.91
CA LYS A 484 -3.69 11.44 -25.16
C LYS A 484 -3.31 11.86 -23.75
#